data_AF-A0AAV0EU40-F1
#
_entry.id   AF-A0AAV0EU40-F1
#
_cell.length_a   1.000
_cell.length_b   1.000
_cell.length_c   1.000
_cell.angle_alpha   90.00
_cell.angle_beta   90.00
_cell.angle_gamma   90.00
#
_symmetry.space_group_name_H-M   'P 1'
#
loop_
_entity.id
_entity.type
_entity.pdbx_description
1 polymer ?
#
loop_
_entity_poly.entity_id
_entity_poly.type
_entity_poly.pdbx_seq_one_letter_code
_entity_poly.pdbx_strand_id
1 'polypeptide(L)'
;MKSYCCWKEGKKLQKGTENKSYTKLDYRSDCKAKLQFSIGVDGDWTVSKHIIHHNHAFCAIGQRHLLKSHRGVDREYLEFIMLMKESGTKVSDIHRMLQKQSGGVSSLGFTKRDAYNVLEYERSKMFDGTDSNTLIGILKKRAEVESDFFFDFDLDDGILSCFFWRDGHMKSDYDRFGDVVIHDTTYRTNKYDMICGPFVGMNHHCKNIMFGCGFMLNEKVESFVWLF
;
A
#
# COMPACT_ATOMS: atom_id res chain seq x y z
N MET A 1 -7.72 6.38 23.36
CA MET A 1 -8.91 7.22 23.08
C MET A 1 -8.99 7.46 21.58
N LYS A 2 -10.10 7.10 20.93
CA LYS A 2 -10.27 7.22 19.47
C LYS A 2 -11.39 8.21 19.18
N SER A 3 -11.15 9.18 18.28
CA SER A 3 -12.14 10.21 17.94
C SER A 3 -12.49 10.15 16.45
N TYR A 4 -13.77 10.28 16.14
CA TYR A 4 -14.32 10.37 14.80
C TYR A 4 -14.98 11.73 14.62
N CYS A 5 -14.50 12.52 13.68
CA CYS A 5 -14.98 13.88 13.44
C CYS A 5 -15.77 13.97 12.14
N CYS A 6 -16.57 15.03 12.04
CA CYS A 6 -17.27 15.34 10.80
C CYS A 6 -16.28 15.59 9.64
N TRP A 7 -16.64 15.16 8.43
CA TRP A 7 -15.84 15.38 7.22
C TRP A 7 -15.60 16.87 6.87
N LYS A 8 -16.42 17.78 7.42
CA LYS A 8 -16.28 19.25 7.29
C LYS A 8 -15.58 19.90 8.49
N GLU A 9 -14.92 19.13 9.35
CA GLU A 9 -14.16 19.67 10.49
C GLU A 9 -13.05 20.62 10.05
N GLY A 10 -12.80 21.62 10.89
CA GLY A 10 -11.64 22.51 10.83
C GLY A 10 -11.83 23.69 9.87
N LYS A 11 -10.76 24.44 9.66
CA LYS A 11 -10.71 25.58 8.73
C LYS A 11 -9.58 25.36 7.74
N LYS A 12 -9.73 25.84 6.50
CA LYS A 12 -8.61 25.87 5.57
C LYS A 12 -7.58 26.87 6.07
N LEU A 13 -6.36 26.38 6.26
CA LEU A 13 -5.20 27.22 6.49
C LEU A 13 -4.96 28.05 5.23
N GLN A 14 -4.94 29.38 5.36
CA GLN A 14 -4.49 30.25 4.28
C GLN A 14 -2.99 30.03 4.10
N LYS A 15 -2.61 29.26 3.07
CA LYS A 15 -1.23 29.25 2.58
C LYS A 15 -1.10 30.37 1.54
N GLY A 16 0.06 31.03 1.53
CA GLY A 16 0.36 32.18 0.68
C GLY A 16 0.03 31.98 -0.80
N THR A 17 -0.21 33.10 -1.48
CA THR A 17 -0.57 33.25 -2.89
C THR A 17 0.56 32.81 -3.81
N GLU A 18 0.81 31.52 -3.91
CA GLU A 18 1.57 30.94 -5.02
C GLU A 18 0.61 30.53 -6.13
N ASN A 19 0.97 30.83 -7.38
CA ASN A 19 0.23 30.40 -8.56
C ASN A 19 0.22 28.87 -8.62
N LYS A 20 -0.89 28.26 -8.23
CA LYS A 20 -1.10 26.82 -8.33
C LYS A 20 -1.94 26.50 -9.56
N SER A 21 -1.50 25.51 -10.33
CA SER A 21 -2.25 24.95 -11.45
C SER A 21 -3.58 24.29 -11.04
N TYR A 22 -3.77 24.03 -9.75
CA TYR A 22 -4.99 23.44 -9.21
C TYR A 22 -5.30 23.94 -7.79
N THR A 23 -6.56 24.31 -7.56
CA THR A 23 -7.07 24.64 -6.22
C THR A 23 -8.02 23.53 -5.75
N LYS A 24 -7.65 22.85 -4.66
CA LYS A 24 -8.53 21.85 -4.03
C LYS A 24 -9.78 22.54 -3.47
N LEU A 25 -10.95 22.02 -3.83
CA LEU A 25 -12.23 22.46 -3.26
C LEU A 25 -12.19 22.29 -1.73
N ASP A 26 -12.60 23.34 -1.03
CA ASP A 26 -12.65 23.35 0.42
C ASP A 26 -14.09 23.21 0.87
N TYR A 27 -14.33 22.13 1.61
CA TYR A 27 -15.64 21.81 2.14
C TYR A 27 -15.71 22.00 3.65
N ARG A 28 -14.62 22.43 4.28
CA ARG A 28 -14.54 22.63 5.71
C ARG A 28 -15.45 23.79 6.13
N SER A 29 -16.24 23.56 7.17
CA SER A 29 -17.15 24.56 7.75
C SER A 29 -16.89 24.78 9.23
N ASP A 30 -15.72 24.35 9.72
CA ASP A 30 -15.38 24.30 11.14
C ASP A 30 -16.39 23.51 11.99
N CYS A 31 -16.97 22.46 11.40
CA CYS A 31 -17.95 21.61 12.07
C CYS A 31 -17.32 20.91 13.28
N LYS A 32 -17.98 21.01 14.45
CA LYS A 32 -17.49 20.44 15.72
C LYS A 32 -18.14 19.10 16.08
N ALA A 33 -19.04 18.60 15.23
CA ALA A 33 -19.67 17.30 15.43
C ALA A 33 -18.60 16.20 15.47
N LYS A 34 -18.62 15.39 16.53
CA LYS A 34 -17.67 14.30 16.75
C LYS A 34 -18.18 13.27 17.74
N LEU A 35 -17.66 12.06 17.61
CA LEU A 35 -17.88 10.94 18.51
C LEU A 35 -16.53 10.47 19.03
N GLN A 36 -16.41 10.28 20.35
CA GLN A 36 -15.18 9.86 20.99
C GLN A 36 -15.41 8.61 21.82
N PHE A 37 -14.49 7.68 21.68
CA PHE A 37 -14.46 6.42 22.41
C PHE A 37 -13.25 6.34 23.35
N SER A 38 -13.51 5.86 24.55
CA SER A 38 -12.52 5.40 25.53
C SER A 38 -12.59 3.88 25.64
N ILE A 39 -11.44 3.26 25.90
CA ILE A 39 -11.35 1.83 26.21
C ILE A 39 -11.05 1.76 27.70
N GLY A 40 -11.91 1.10 28.47
CA GLY A 40 -11.72 0.86 29.89
C GLY A 40 -10.57 -0.13 30.13
N VAL A 41 -10.14 -0.26 31.38
CA VAL A 41 -9.09 -1.23 31.77
C VAL A 41 -9.51 -2.67 31.42
N ASP A 42 -10.81 -2.92 31.47
CA ASP A 42 -11.44 -4.22 31.21
C ASP A 42 -11.61 -4.53 29.70
N GLY A 43 -11.18 -3.60 28.82
CA GLY A 43 -11.31 -3.72 27.36
C GLY A 43 -12.62 -3.17 26.79
N ASP A 44 -13.56 -2.75 27.64
CA ASP A 44 -14.87 -2.25 27.23
C ASP A 44 -14.80 -0.87 26.56
N TRP A 45 -15.54 -0.74 25.45
CA TRP A 45 -15.64 0.50 24.70
C TRP A 45 -16.76 1.37 25.27
N THR A 46 -16.42 2.58 25.69
CA THR A 46 -17.36 3.58 26.22
C THR A 46 -17.36 4.83 25.35
N VAL A 47 -18.54 5.39 25.08
CA VAL A 47 -18.66 6.69 24.40
C VAL A 47 -18.35 7.78 25.43
N SER A 48 -17.16 8.37 25.35
CA SER A 48 -16.71 9.41 26.30
C SER A 48 -17.23 10.80 25.93
N LYS A 49 -17.50 11.05 24.65
CA LYS A 49 -18.00 12.35 24.17
C LYS A 49 -18.81 12.20 22.90
N HIS A 50 -19.98 12.82 22.86
CA HIS A 50 -20.84 12.83 21.69
C HIS A 50 -21.33 14.26 21.42
N ILE A 51 -20.81 14.87 20.36
CA ILE A 51 -21.30 16.16 19.83
C ILE A 51 -22.10 15.85 18.57
N ILE A 52 -23.42 15.88 18.68
CA ILE A 52 -24.36 15.49 17.62
C ILE A 52 -24.61 16.64 16.62
N HIS A 53 -24.58 17.88 17.09
CA HIS A 53 -24.99 19.02 16.29
C HIS A 53 -23.99 19.35 15.17
N HIS A 54 -24.47 19.29 13.92
CA HIS A 54 -23.75 19.75 12.73
C HIS A 54 -24.14 21.18 12.38
N ASN A 55 -23.21 21.95 11.83
CA ASN A 55 -23.44 23.31 11.35
C ASN A 55 -23.68 23.40 9.83
N HIS A 56 -24.03 22.28 9.22
CA HIS A 56 -24.27 22.16 7.79
C HIS A 56 -25.33 21.09 7.54
N ALA A 57 -25.99 21.15 6.38
CA ALA A 57 -26.92 20.11 5.96
C ALA A 57 -26.19 18.76 5.78
N PHE A 58 -26.91 17.67 6.03
CA PHE A 58 -26.45 16.33 5.69
C PHE A 58 -26.47 16.10 4.18
N CYS A 59 -25.71 15.10 3.72
CA CYS A 59 -25.73 14.69 2.32
C CYS A 59 -27.13 14.19 1.94
N ALA A 60 -27.66 14.71 0.83
CA ALA A 60 -28.93 14.27 0.29
C ALA A 60 -28.90 12.76 0.00
N ILE A 61 -30.03 12.07 0.21
CA ILE A 61 -30.12 10.62 0.03
C ILE A 61 -29.64 10.19 -1.37
N GLY A 62 -30.07 10.91 -2.41
CA GLY A 62 -29.65 10.64 -3.79
C GLY A 62 -28.16 10.86 -4.09
N GLN A 63 -27.41 11.50 -3.18
CA GLN A 63 -25.98 11.79 -3.32
C GLN A 63 -25.10 10.95 -2.39
N ARG A 64 -25.67 10.06 -1.56
CA ARG A 64 -24.90 9.24 -0.61
C ARG A 64 -23.83 8.40 -1.30
N HIS A 65 -24.12 7.90 -2.50
CA HIS A 65 -23.19 7.14 -3.35
C HIS A 65 -21.93 7.93 -3.77
N LEU A 66 -21.89 9.25 -3.56
CA LEU A 66 -20.71 10.09 -3.84
C LEU A 66 -19.81 10.25 -2.59
N LEU A 67 -20.30 9.88 -1.41
CA LEU A 67 -19.52 9.94 -0.17
C LEU A 67 -18.37 8.94 -0.23
N LYS A 68 -17.15 9.38 0.13
CA LYS A 68 -15.97 8.51 0.10
C LYS A 68 -16.17 7.22 0.93
N SER A 69 -16.90 7.29 2.05
CA SER A 69 -17.19 6.13 2.90
C SER A 69 -18.16 5.12 2.29
N HIS A 70 -18.92 5.52 1.27
CA HIS A 70 -19.87 4.68 0.55
C HIS A 70 -19.37 4.35 -0.85
N ARG A 71 -18.09 4.66 -1.14
CA ARG A 71 -17.45 4.38 -2.42
C ARG A 71 -16.37 3.34 -2.26
N GLY A 72 -16.50 2.25 -3.01
CA GLY A 72 -15.55 1.15 -3.05
C GLY A 72 -15.67 0.41 -4.38
N VAL A 73 -14.53 0.00 -4.93
CA VAL A 73 -14.52 -0.94 -6.05
C VAL A 73 -14.21 -2.29 -5.43
N ASP A 74 -15.22 -3.15 -5.37
CA ASP A 74 -15.06 -4.50 -4.81
C ASP A 74 -14.24 -5.38 -5.75
N ARG A 75 -13.76 -6.52 -5.25
CA ARG A 75 -12.82 -7.39 -5.97
C ARG A 75 -13.40 -7.91 -7.28
N GLU A 76 -14.68 -8.26 -7.28
CA GLU A 76 -15.38 -8.76 -8.48
C GLU A 76 -15.45 -7.68 -9.56
N TYR A 77 -15.73 -6.42 -9.17
CA TYR A 77 -15.72 -5.31 -10.11
C TYR A 77 -14.31 -5.03 -10.63
N LEU A 78 -13.30 -5.12 -9.78
CA LEU A 78 -11.91 -4.91 -10.17
C LEU A 78 -11.46 -5.94 -11.21
N GLU A 79 -11.65 -7.24 -10.93
CA GLU A 79 -11.32 -8.34 -11.84
C GLU A 79 -12.02 -8.15 -13.19
N PHE A 80 -13.30 -7.81 -13.17
CA PHE A 80 -14.08 -7.55 -14.38
C PHE A 80 -13.57 -6.32 -15.17
N ILE A 81 -13.26 -5.23 -14.49
CA ILE A 81 -12.73 -4.01 -15.14
C ILE A 81 -11.35 -4.31 -15.77
N MET A 82 -10.50 -5.10 -15.12
CA MET A 82 -9.21 -5.53 -15.65
C MET A 82 -9.38 -6.35 -16.94
N LEU A 83 -10.21 -7.40 -16.92
CA LEU A 83 -10.50 -8.24 -18.08
C LEU A 83 -11.02 -7.44 -19.29
N MET A 84 -11.98 -6.54 -19.05
CA MET A 84 -12.54 -5.71 -20.12
C MET A 84 -11.52 -4.71 -20.68
N LYS A 85 -10.62 -4.21 -19.83
CA LYS A 85 -9.53 -3.30 -20.23
C LYS A 85 -8.48 -4.04 -21.05
N GLU A 86 -8.12 -5.27 -20.70
CA GLU A 86 -7.25 -6.16 -21.48
C GLU A 86 -7.83 -6.44 -22.87
N SER A 87 -9.16 -6.55 -22.95
CA SER A 87 -9.90 -6.67 -24.22
C SER A 87 -9.98 -5.35 -25.02
N GLY A 88 -9.31 -4.28 -24.58
CA GLY A 88 -9.25 -2.98 -25.27
C GLY A 88 -10.42 -2.03 -24.97
N THR A 89 -11.31 -2.37 -24.04
CA THR A 89 -12.46 -1.50 -23.71
C THR A 89 -12.02 -0.33 -22.84
N LYS A 90 -12.45 0.88 -23.18
CA LYS A 90 -12.14 2.07 -22.37
C LYS A 90 -12.85 1.97 -21.01
N VAL A 91 -12.16 2.33 -19.94
CA VAL A 91 -12.71 2.37 -18.56
C VAL A 91 -13.98 3.21 -18.47
N SER A 92 -14.12 4.26 -19.28
CA SER A 92 -15.35 5.05 -19.37
C SER A 92 -16.55 4.26 -19.86
N ASP A 93 -16.35 3.36 -20.83
CA ASP A 93 -17.41 2.55 -21.39
C ASP A 93 -17.77 1.39 -20.45
N ILE A 94 -16.76 0.78 -19.81
CA ILE A 94 -16.95 -0.20 -18.74
C ILE A 94 -17.79 0.39 -17.61
N HIS A 95 -17.41 1.58 -17.11
CA HIS A 95 -18.13 2.26 -16.05
C HIS A 95 -19.58 2.57 -16.46
N ARG A 96 -19.81 3.06 -17.68
CA ARG A 96 -21.16 3.32 -18.21
C ARG A 96 -22.01 2.06 -18.27
N MET A 97 -21.43 0.94 -18.67
CA MET A 97 -22.11 -0.36 -18.70
C MET A 97 -22.47 -0.84 -17.30
N LEU A 98 -21.52 -0.81 -16.36
CA LEU A 98 -21.75 -1.22 -14.96
C LEU A 98 -22.80 -0.34 -14.28
N GLN A 99 -22.82 0.97 -14.57
CA GLN A 99 -23.89 1.86 -14.14
C GLN A 99 -25.26 1.40 -14.63
N LYS A 100 -25.37 1.04 -15.92
CA LYS A 100 -26.63 0.57 -16.51
C LYS A 100 -27.07 -0.76 -15.88
N GLN A 101 -26.14 -1.69 -15.69
CA GLN A 101 -26.39 -3.00 -15.08
C GLN A 101 -26.84 -2.87 -13.62
N SER A 102 -26.27 -1.93 -12.88
CA SER A 102 -26.59 -1.72 -11.46
C SER A 102 -27.89 -0.93 -11.24
N GLY A 103 -28.59 -0.53 -12.30
CA GLY A 103 -29.81 0.28 -12.19
C GLY A 103 -29.56 1.77 -11.96
N GLY A 104 -28.34 2.25 -12.26
CA GLY A 104 -27.99 3.67 -12.26
C GLY A 104 -26.73 4.00 -11.48
N VAL A 105 -26.34 5.29 -11.53
CA VAL A 105 -25.11 5.81 -10.89
C VAL A 105 -25.15 5.66 -9.38
N SER A 106 -26.33 5.82 -8.77
CA SER A 106 -26.51 5.72 -7.32
C SER A 106 -26.33 4.32 -6.77
N SER A 107 -26.47 3.30 -7.61
CA SER A 107 -26.50 1.90 -7.21
C SER A 107 -25.18 1.17 -7.45
N LEU A 108 -24.31 1.70 -8.33
CA LEU A 108 -23.02 1.08 -8.64
C LEU A 108 -22.02 1.13 -7.47
N GLY A 109 -22.13 2.12 -6.59
CA GLY A 109 -21.24 2.23 -5.43
C GLY A 109 -19.84 2.79 -5.71
N PHE A 110 -19.49 3.20 -6.94
CA PHE A 110 -18.25 3.92 -7.22
C PHE A 110 -18.32 4.81 -8.46
N THR A 111 -17.45 5.83 -8.50
CA THR A 111 -17.35 6.75 -9.63
C THR A 111 -16.35 6.25 -10.68
N LYS A 112 -16.44 6.81 -11.89
CA LYS A 112 -15.45 6.57 -12.95
C LYS A 112 -14.03 6.81 -12.46
N ARG A 113 -13.81 7.85 -11.66
CA ARG A 113 -12.49 8.19 -11.11
C ARG A 113 -11.98 7.11 -10.16
N ASP A 114 -12.87 6.51 -9.36
CA ASP A 114 -12.48 5.43 -8.46
C ASP A 114 -12.02 4.20 -9.25
N ALA A 115 -12.71 3.86 -10.35
CA ALA A 115 -12.28 2.79 -11.26
C ALA A 115 -10.87 3.05 -11.85
N TYR A 116 -10.59 4.28 -12.30
CA TYR A 116 -9.25 4.65 -12.74
C TYR A 116 -8.21 4.58 -11.62
N ASN A 117 -8.54 5.07 -10.42
CA ASN A 117 -7.61 5.08 -9.29
C ASN A 117 -7.24 3.67 -8.85
N VAL A 118 -8.20 2.74 -8.80
CA VAL A 118 -7.94 1.34 -8.41
C VAL A 118 -7.11 0.64 -9.48
N LEU A 119 -7.41 0.84 -10.75
CA LEU A 119 -6.58 0.30 -11.83
C LEU A 119 -5.14 0.83 -11.80
N GLU A 120 -4.96 2.11 -11.49
CA GLU A 120 -3.63 2.70 -11.35
C GLU A 120 -2.91 2.14 -10.13
N TYR A 121 -3.64 1.94 -9.03
CA TYR A 121 -3.10 1.30 -7.83
C TYR A 121 -2.66 -0.15 -8.12
N GLU A 122 -3.47 -0.96 -8.79
CA GLU A 122 -3.08 -2.33 -9.17
C GLU A 122 -1.91 -2.33 -10.16
N ARG A 123 -1.92 -1.47 -11.16
CA ARG A 123 -0.78 -1.30 -12.07
C ARG A 123 0.48 -0.92 -11.30
N SER A 124 0.37 -0.06 -10.30
CA SER A 124 1.53 0.37 -9.52
C SER A 124 2.16 -0.78 -8.75
N LYS A 125 1.41 -1.82 -8.37
CA LYS A 125 1.97 -3.02 -7.73
C LYS A 125 2.67 -3.96 -8.71
N MET A 126 2.47 -3.78 -10.01
CA MET A 126 3.13 -4.63 -11.01
C MET A 126 4.58 -4.18 -11.18
N PHE A 127 5.49 -5.15 -11.19
CA PHE A 127 6.86 -4.92 -11.66
C PHE A 127 6.81 -4.60 -13.15
N ASP A 128 6.97 -3.33 -13.50
CA ASP A 128 7.01 -2.87 -14.89
C ASP A 128 8.38 -3.05 -15.56
N GLY A 129 9.31 -3.75 -14.89
CA GLY A 129 10.68 -3.96 -15.31
C GLY A 129 11.61 -2.76 -15.05
N THR A 130 11.09 -1.54 -14.88
CA THR A 130 11.92 -0.34 -14.78
C THR A 130 12.65 -0.30 -13.43
N ASP A 131 11.91 -0.48 -12.34
CA ASP A 131 12.47 -0.46 -10.99
C ASP A 131 13.36 -1.68 -10.72
N SER A 132 12.98 -2.88 -11.21
CA SER A 132 13.79 -4.08 -11.08
C SER A 132 15.10 -3.98 -11.87
N ASN A 133 15.08 -3.47 -13.10
CA ASN A 133 16.30 -3.25 -13.87
C ASN A 133 17.23 -2.22 -13.19
N THR A 134 16.66 -1.17 -12.61
CA THR A 134 17.43 -0.18 -11.84
C THR A 134 18.06 -0.81 -10.60
N LEU A 135 17.30 -1.62 -9.85
CA LEU A 135 17.81 -2.37 -8.69
C LEU A 135 18.96 -3.29 -9.10
N ILE A 136 18.77 -4.12 -10.14
CA ILE A 136 19.81 -5.02 -10.65
C ILE A 136 21.06 -4.23 -11.07
N GLY A 137 20.88 -3.08 -11.72
CA GLY A 137 21.98 -2.18 -12.08
C GLY A 137 22.75 -1.66 -10.86
N ILE A 138 22.06 -1.30 -9.77
CA ILE A 138 22.68 -0.90 -8.51
C ILE A 138 23.46 -2.07 -7.89
N LEU A 139 22.86 -3.26 -7.82
CA LEU A 139 23.50 -4.45 -7.24
C LEU A 139 24.76 -4.85 -8.03
N LYS A 140 24.70 -4.85 -9.36
CA LYS A 140 25.86 -5.07 -10.24
C LYS A 140 26.97 -4.07 -9.97
N LYS A 141 26.64 -2.78 -9.93
CA LYS A 141 27.62 -1.72 -9.66
C LYS A 141 28.26 -1.87 -8.28
N ARG A 142 27.50 -2.30 -7.26
CA ARG A 142 28.08 -2.58 -5.94
C ARG A 142 29.02 -3.78 -5.98
N ALA A 143 28.66 -4.86 -6.66
CA ALA A 143 29.53 -6.03 -6.81
C ALA A 143 30.85 -5.71 -7.56
N GLU A 144 30.85 -4.73 -8.47
CA GLU A 144 32.07 -4.27 -9.15
C GLU A 144 33.01 -3.47 -8.23
N VAL A 145 32.47 -2.79 -7.22
CA VAL A 145 33.23 -1.86 -6.35
C VAL A 145 33.59 -2.50 -5.00
N GLU A 146 32.72 -3.34 -4.46
CA GLU A 146 32.82 -3.94 -3.13
C GLU A 146 33.18 -5.43 -3.27
N SER A 147 34.42 -5.82 -2.92
CA SER A 147 34.93 -7.19 -3.11
C SER A 147 34.13 -8.27 -2.38
N ASP A 148 33.59 -7.93 -1.21
CA ASP A 148 32.77 -8.82 -0.39
C ASP A 148 31.27 -8.54 -0.56
N PHE A 149 30.84 -7.83 -1.59
CA PHE A 149 29.42 -7.73 -1.89
C PHE A 149 28.96 -8.93 -2.72
N PHE A 150 27.82 -9.51 -2.37
CA PHE A 150 27.20 -10.59 -3.13
C PHE A 150 25.72 -10.33 -3.30
N PHE A 151 25.21 -10.66 -4.47
CA PHE A 151 23.80 -10.64 -4.76
C PHE A 151 23.48 -11.73 -5.78
N ASP A 152 22.23 -12.17 -5.77
CA ASP A 152 21.67 -13.02 -6.81
C ASP A 152 20.21 -12.64 -7.04
N PHE A 153 19.65 -12.99 -8.18
CA PHE A 153 18.24 -12.76 -8.50
C PHE A 153 17.69 -13.80 -9.46
N ASP A 154 16.38 -14.03 -9.38
CA ASP A 154 15.63 -14.89 -10.26
C ASP A 154 14.57 -14.10 -11.05
N LEU A 155 14.27 -14.56 -12.27
CA LEU A 155 13.29 -13.96 -13.15
C LEU A 155 12.22 -14.99 -13.52
N ASP A 156 10.96 -14.68 -13.26
CA ASP A 156 9.79 -15.44 -13.72
C ASP A 156 9.14 -14.68 -14.88
N ASP A 157 9.09 -15.27 -16.08
CA ASP A 157 8.64 -14.64 -17.32
C ASP A 157 9.26 -13.24 -17.60
N GLY A 158 10.53 -13.07 -17.22
CA GLY A 158 11.27 -11.81 -17.40
C GLY A 158 10.96 -10.73 -16.34
N ILE A 159 10.17 -11.07 -15.33
CA ILE A 159 9.84 -10.23 -14.18
C ILE A 159 10.65 -10.70 -12.97
N LEU A 160 11.21 -9.76 -12.19
CA LEU A 160 11.96 -10.08 -10.98
C LEU A 160 11.08 -10.84 -9.97
N SER A 161 11.38 -12.13 -9.76
CA SER A 161 10.62 -13.01 -8.88
C SER A 161 11.23 -13.04 -7.48
N CYS A 162 12.57 -13.16 -7.41
CA CYS A 162 13.32 -13.20 -6.17
C CYS A 162 14.61 -12.40 -6.32
N PHE A 163 15.11 -11.80 -5.24
CA PHE A 163 16.48 -11.33 -5.18
C PHE A 163 17.02 -11.40 -3.76
N PHE A 164 18.32 -11.56 -3.65
CA PHE A 164 19.04 -11.59 -2.39
C PHE A 164 20.27 -10.73 -2.50
N TRP A 165 20.66 -10.10 -1.41
CA TRP A 165 21.94 -9.43 -1.31
C TRP A 165 22.52 -9.49 0.10
N ARG A 166 23.84 -9.41 0.17
CA ARG A 166 24.61 -9.17 1.39
C ARG A 166 25.85 -8.34 1.07
N ASP A 167 26.21 -7.43 1.96
CA ASP A 167 27.48 -6.71 1.86
C ASP A 167 28.59 -7.42 2.66
N GLY A 168 29.80 -6.83 2.64
CA GLY A 168 30.95 -7.39 3.35
C GLY A 168 30.82 -7.34 4.86
N HIS A 169 30.08 -6.37 5.41
CA HIS A 169 29.84 -6.29 6.85
C HIS A 169 28.93 -7.41 7.30
N MET A 170 27.83 -7.62 6.58
CA MET A 170 26.88 -8.72 6.81
C MET A 170 27.57 -10.10 6.74
N LYS A 171 28.48 -10.29 5.77
CA LYS A 171 29.32 -11.50 5.70
C LYS A 171 30.21 -11.65 6.93
N SER A 172 30.94 -10.60 7.31
CA SER A 172 31.83 -10.63 8.49
C SER A 172 31.06 -10.89 9.78
N ASP A 173 29.85 -10.37 9.91
CA ASP A 173 28.97 -10.61 11.04
C ASP A 173 28.51 -12.08 11.07
N TYR A 174 28.13 -12.64 9.92
CA TYR A 174 27.80 -14.06 9.81
C TYR A 174 28.98 -14.96 10.17
N ASP A 175 30.18 -14.65 9.67
CA ASP A 175 31.40 -15.43 9.97
C ASP A 175 31.72 -15.47 11.48
N ARG A 176 31.25 -14.49 12.27
CA ARG A 176 31.51 -14.37 13.71
C ARG A 176 30.37 -14.87 14.60
N PHE A 177 29.13 -14.69 14.15
CA PHE A 177 27.91 -14.83 14.96
C PHE A 177 26.82 -15.66 14.24
N GLY A 178 27.20 -16.41 13.20
CA GLY A 178 26.29 -17.26 12.42
C GLY A 178 25.89 -18.57 13.09
N ASP A 179 26.21 -18.75 14.38
CA ASP A 179 25.81 -19.90 15.20
C ASP A 179 24.28 -19.96 15.40
N VAL A 180 23.61 -18.81 15.36
CA VAL A 180 22.15 -18.70 15.36
C VAL A 180 21.69 -17.75 14.27
N VAL A 181 20.84 -18.26 13.37
CA VAL A 181 20.20 -17.48 12.31
C VAL A 181 18.69 -17.53 12.49
N ILE A 182 18.07 -16.37 12.48
CA ILE A 182 16.63 -16.16 12.48
C ILE A 182 16.25 -15.63 11.10
N HIS A 183 15.30 -16.30 10.47
CA HIS A 183 14.68 -15.87 9.23
C HIS A 183 13.18 -15.70 9.46
N ASP A 184 12.63 -14.57 9.02
CA ASP A 184 11.22 -14.21 9.19
C ASP A 184 10.69 -13.61 7.89
N THR A 185 9.58 -14.15 7.38
CA THR A 185 8.93 -13.69 6.13
C THR A 185 7.62 -12.94 6.37
N THR A 186 7.32 -12.54 7.60
CA THR A 186 6.06 -11.83 7.91
C THR A 186 6.02 -10.40 7.37
N TYR A 187 7.14 -9.87 6.89
CA TYR A 187 7.27 -8.49 6.44
C TYR A 187 6.95 -8.34 4.94
N ARG A 188 5.87 -7.62 4.62
CA ARG A 188 5.57 -7.12 3.26
C ARG A 188 5.80 -5.61 3.25
N THR A 189 7.01 -5.20 2.88
CA THR A 189 7.49 -3.83 3.12
C THR A 189 7.50 -2.96 1.87
N ASN A 190 7.33 -3.52 0.68
CA ASN A 190 7.48 -2.78 -0.57
C ASN A 190 6.14 -2.56 -1.32
N LYS A 191 6.15 -1.57 -2.23
CA LYS A 191 5.02 -1.22 -3.11
C LYS A 191 4.54 -2.40 -3.99
N TYR A 192 5.40 -3.40 -4.17
CA TYR A 192 5.19 -4.57 -5.01
C TYR A 192 4.67 -5.78 -4.21
N ASP A 193 4.37 -5.60 -2.92
CA ASP A 193 3.93 -6.65 -2.00
C ASP A 193 4.86 -7.87 -1.90
N MET A 194 6.15 -7.70 -2.20
CA MET A 194 7.13 -8.77 -2.01
C MET A 194 7.35 -9.04 -0.53
N ILE A 195 7.54 -10.31 -0.23
CA ILE A 195 7.94 -10.83 1.07
C ILE A 195 9.40 -10.47 1.29
N CYS A 196 9.68 -9.73 2.35
CA CYS A 196 11.01 -9.42 2.83
C CYS A 196 11.42 -10.50 3.84
N GLY A 197 12.45 -11.26 3.52
CA GLY A 197 13.04 -12.31 4.35
C GLY A 197 14.46 -11.92 4.80
N PRO A 198 14.62 -11.08 5.84
CA PRO A 198 15.92 -10.79 6.40
C PRO A 198 16.51 -12.03 7.08
N PHE A 199 17.82 -12.18 6.97
CA PHE A 199 18.59 -13.14 7.75
C PHE A 199 19.25 -12.38 8.90
N VAL A 200 18.87 -12.70 10.13
CA VAL A 200 19.26 -11.93 11.32
C VAL A 200 19.85 -12.87 12.37
N GLY A 201 20.94 -12.47 13.00
CA GLY A 201 21.48 -13.14 14.18
C GLY A 201 21.60 -12.19 15.35
N MET A 202 22.40 -12.59 16.34
CA MET A 202 22.63 -11.80 17.54
C MET A 202 24.13 -11.75 17.84
N ASN A 203 24.66 -10.55 18.11
CA ASN A 203 26.05 -10.44 18.58
C ASN A 203 26.16 -10.67 20.10
N HIS A 204 27.39 -10.70 20.60
CA HIS A 204 27.71 -10.88 22.03
C HIS A 204 27.15 -9.80 22.98
N HIS A 205 26.59 -8.70 22.46
CA HIS A 205 25.90 -7.67 23.24
C HIS A 205 24.37 -7.81 23.20
N CYS A 206 23.87 -8.96 22.75
CA CYS A 206 22.46 -9.22 22.55
C CYS A 206 21.78 -8.24 21.58
N LYS A 207 22.52 -7.73 20.58
CA LYS A 207 21.97 -6.84 19.54
C LYS A 207 21.74 -7.62 18.26
N ASN A 208 20.62 -7.33 17.60
CA ASN A 208 20.30 -7.88 16.29
C ASN A 208 21.31 -7.39 15.25
N ILE A 209 21.80 -8.32 14.43
CA ILE A 209 22.73 -8.09 13.32
C ILE A 209 22.18 -8.76 12.07
N MET A 210 22.36 -8.16 10.90
CA MET A 210 21.83 -8.67 9.64
C MET A 210 22.94 -9.40 8.87
N PHE A 211 22.65 -10.60 8.37
CA PHE A 211 23.56 -11.42 7.56
C PHE A 211 23.26 -11.34 6.06
N GLY A 212 22.08 -10.86 5.70
CA GLY A 212 21.63 -10.67 4.34
C GLY A 212 20.14 -10.39 4.30
N CYS A 213 19.62 -10.09 3.12
CA CYS A 213 18.20 -9.85 2.94
C CYS A 213 17.72 -10.39 1.60
N GLY A 214 16.72 -11.27 1.66
CA GLY A 214 16.01 -11.80 0.51
C GLY A 214 14.66 -11.11 0.31
N PHE A 215 14.23 -10.99 -0.93
CA PHE A 215 12.89 -10.60 -1.31
C PHE A 215 12.31 -11.63 -2.27
N MET A 216 11.07 -12.05 -2.04
CA MET A 216 10.36 -13.04 -2.86
C MET A 216 8.98 -12.52 -3.24
N LEU A 217 8.54 -12.76 -4.47
CA LEU A 217 7.22 -12.36 -4.95
C LEU A 217 6.09 -13.16 -4.28
N ASN A 218 6.35 -14.41 -3.88
CA ASN A 218 5.35 -15.32 -3.31
C ASN A 218 5.99 -16.30 -2.31
N GLU A 219 5.15 -16.97 -1.51
CA GLU A 219 5.56 -17.96 -0.50
C GLU A 219 5.53 -19.39 -1.06
N LYS A 220 6.01 -19.58 -2.31
CA LYS A 220 6.11 -20.92 -2.91
C LYS A 220 7.39 -21.63 -2.48
N VAL A 221 7.36 -22.96 -2.51
CA VAL A 221 8.51 -23.80 -2.14
C VAL A 221 9.73 -23.48 -2.98
N GLU A 222 9.54 -23.25 -4.28
CA GLU A 222 10.64 -22.94 -5.22
C GLU A 222 11.35 -21.64 -4.84
N SER A 223 10.62 -20.61 -4.40
CA SER A 223 11.20 -19.34 -3.94
C SER A 223 12.05 -19.51 -2.68
N PHE A 224 11.61 -20.36 -1.75
CA PHE A 224 12.40 -20.68 -0.55
C PHE A 224 13.63 -21.55 -0.87
N VAL A 225 13.50 -22.51 -1.79
CA VAL A 225 14.63 -23.32 -2.26
C VAL A 225 15.66 -22.45 -2.97
N TRP A 226 15.24 -21.41 -3.70
CA TRP A 226 16.17 -20.46 -4.30
C TRP A 226 16.88 -19.58 -3.26
N LEU A 227 16.18 -19.22 -2.18
CA LEU A 227 16.69 -18.28 -1.18
C LEU A 227 17.69 -18.88 -0.18
N PHE A 228 17.64 -20.19 0.07
CA PHE A 228 18.46 -20.93 1.05
C PHE A 228 19.52 -21.81 0.38
#